data_AF-A0A939VWA0-F1
#
_entry.id   AF-A0A939VWA0-F1
#
_cell.length_a   1.000
_cell.length_b   1.000
_cell.length_c   1.000
_cell.angle_alpha   90.00
_cell.angle_beta   90.00
_cell.angle_gamma   90.00
#
_symmetry.space_group_name_H-M   'P 1'
#
loop_
_entity.id
_entity.type
_entity.pdbx_description
1 polymer ?
#
loop_
_entity_poly.entity_id
_entity_poly.type
_entity_poly.pdbx_seq_one_letter_code
_entity_poly.pdbx_strand_id
1 'polypeptide(L)'
;LCPECKKIIARYGNADSGLLLWFVNKVARKVGEKYPDVMIRTFAYVNTEKLPEGIKPDDNVLIQLCDLYSKSNHTLPLTHPVNRKRRELVEGWGRIAKNIMVWDYILQSGSQPLVPVDAIAPDARFFRSCNVKWIFMESETSPGNPSSFEHLKNFVVAQMYFNPDQDLEKLLDVYCRGYFGTAHKEMRSYLDFLRKAQNEKPAADMLSWHLRELPHLTLDFLRQGRAMVQKAMTVNKNPEIALRILQERNAIDNALTRMMTAYPQFAEERRKLLSELTDNRIKVLRAYGLTPDREKKAEQDIRLPIEESMMVFTDIPEELKKLPPGTIRFLGPSRQNCGGSNGKFVKDPDSKMRRVAMWTNSNPKKFNRTIGCGTYDRQWKKAKSTRITAPDDEKYHWFKIVRFSMGPSTIFFALDWHAGFNLKGFFIVSDGVKAEEDPNLYDLWVSIKFQGPAYRKGSTKANGIFFERAMLVPVSAKLGNR
;
A
#
# COMPACT_ATOMS: atom_id res chain seq x y z
N LEU A 1 7.04 30.37 5.86
CA LEU A 1 6.95 30.99 7.21
C LEU A 1 7.59 32.38 7.18
N CYS A 2 6.95 33.37 7.80
CA CYS A 2 7.51 34.71 7.98
C CYS A 2 8.59 34.75 9.11
N PRO A 3 9.37 35.84 9.24
CA PRO A 3 10.42 35.94 10.26
C PRO A 3 9.94 35.75 11.70
N GLU A 4 8.81 36.35 12.08
CA GLU A 4 8.30 36.26 13.46
C GLU A 4 7.89 34.84 13.85
N CYS A 5 7.23 34.11 12.94
CA CYS A 5 6.93 32.69 13.17
C CYS A 5 8.20 31.84 13.37
N LYS A 6 9.29 32.14 12.66
CA LYS A 6 10.58 31.46 12.85
C LYS A 6 11.18 31.75 14.23
N LYS A 7 11.10 33.00 14.72
CA LYS A 7 11.55 33.37 16.08
C LYS A 7 10.78 32.59 17.16
N ILE A 8 9.46 32.41 17.00
CA ILE A 8 8.63 31.64 17.94
C ILE A 8 9.03 30.16 17.94
N ILE A 9 9.27 29.56 16.76
CA ILE A 9 9.75 28.17 16.65
C ILE A 9 11.11 28.01 17.34
N ALA A 10 12.05 28.92 17.08
CA ALA A 10 13.38 28.90 17.71
C ALA A 10 13.31 29.02 19.24
N ARG A 11 12.44 29.91 19.75
CA ARG A 11 12.20 30.11 21.20
C ARG A 11 11.74 28.83 21.91
N TYR A 12 10.98 27.97 21.23
CA TYR A 12 10.35 26.79 21.82
C TYR A 12 11.00 25.47 21.35
N GLY A 13 12.34 25.43 21.36
CA GLY A 13 13.12 24.21 21.11
C GLY A 13 13.30 23.85 19.63
N ASN A 14 13.09 24.78 18.70
CA ASN A 14 13.02 24.52 17.25
C ASN A 14 11.98 23.43 16.93
N ALA A 15 10.73 23.63 17.38
CA ALA A 15 9.61 22.74 17.13
C ALA A 15 8.39 23.52 16.60
N ASP A 16 7.82 23.08 15.48
CA ASP A 16 6.63 23.70 14.87
C ASP A 16 5.40 23.64 15.82
N SER A 17 5.37 22.63 16.69
CA SER A 17 4.42 22.50 17.80
C SER A 17 4.46 23.68 18.78
N GLY A 18 5.61 24.32 18.99
CA GLY A 18 5.73 25.48 19.88
C GLY A 18 5.02 26.71 19.34
N LEU A 19 5.10 26.95 18.02
CA LEU A 19 4.31 27.96 17.34
C LEU A 19 2.82 27.62 17.34
N LEU A 20 2.48 26.34 17.12
CA LEU A 20 1.10 25.86 17.18
C LEU A 20 0.47 26.10 18.56
N LEU A 21 1.15 25.71 19.65
CA LEU A 21 0.65 25.93 21.02
C LEU A 21 0.59 27.41 21.39
N TRP A 22 1.56 28.23 20.96
CA TRP A 22 1.52 29.68 21.18
C TRP A 22 0.26 30.34 20.60
N PHE A 23 -0.24 29.83 19.48
CA PHE A 23 -1.50 30.26 18.88
C PHE A 23 -2.72 29.60 19.55
N VAL A 24 -2.73 28.27 19.65
CA VAL A 24 -3.86 27.49 20.16
C VAL A 24 -4.21 27.85 21.60
N ASN A 25 -3.22 28.05 22.49
CA ASN A 25 -3.46 28.47 23.87
C ASN A 25 -4.20 29.82 23.95
N LYS A 26 -3.89 30.77 23.07
CA LYS A 26 -4.60 32.07 23.02
C LYS A 26 -6.06 31.90 22.61
N VAL A 27 -6.32 31.04 21.61
CA VAL A 27 -7.68 30.69 21.17
C VAL A 27 -8.42 29.97 22.30
N ALA A 28 -7.79 29.00 22.95
CA ALA A 28 -8.38 28.19 24.01
C ALA A 28 -8.78 29.02 25.23
N ARG A 29 -7.94 29.99 25.65
CA ARG A 29 -8.30 30.97 26.68
C ARG A 29 -9.51 31.81 26.28
N LYS A 30 -9.51 32.37 25.06
CA LYS A 30 -10.62 33.22 24.58
C LYS A 30 -11.93 32.47 24.33
N VAL A 31 -11.88 31.19 23.98
CA VAL A 31 -13.07 30.34 23.94
C VAL A 31 -13.53 29.99 25.36
N GLY A 32 -12.60 29.61 26.25
CA GLY A 32 -12.88 29.26 27.65
C GLY A 32 -13.52 30.38 28.47
N GLU A 33 -13.23 31.65 28.15
CA GLU A 33 -13.91 32.83 28.75
C GLU A 33 -15.44 32.82 28.55
N LYS A 34 -15.96 32.16 27.50
CA LYS A 34 -17.40 32.11 27.17
C LYS A 34 -17.98 30.69 27.17
N TYR A 35 -17.15 29.69 26.92
CA TYR A 35 -17.52 28.28 26.76
C TYR A 35 -16.52 27.40 27.53
N PRO A 36 -16.61 27.34 28.88
CA PRO A 36 -15.61 26.68 29.73
C PRO A 36 -15.50 25.17 29.45
N ASP A 37 -16.59 24.52 29.05
CA ASP A 37 -16.64 23.08 28.75
C ASP A 37 -16.11 22.71 27.36
N VAL A 38 -15.77 23.70 26.52
CA VAL A 38 -15.28 23.46 25.15
C VAL A 38 -13.76 23.31 25.12
N MET A 39 -13.33 22.12 24.68
CA MET A 39 -11.92 21.86 24.37
C MET A 39 -11.55 22.26 22.94
N ILE A 40 -10.39 22.89 22.77
CA ILE A 40 -9.78 23.15 21.46
C ILE A 40 -8.85 21.99 21.10
N ARG A 41 -9.22 21.23 20.07
CA ARG A 41 -8.42 20.12 19.55
C ARG A 41 -7.35 20.60 18.58
N THR A 42 -6.12 20.12 18.72
CA THR A 42 -5.01 20.41 17.81
C THR A 42 -4.11 19.19 17.61
N PHE A 43 -3.37 19.15 16.50
CA PHE A 43 -2.58 17.98 16.09
C PHE A 43 -1.12 18.04 16.56
N ALA A 44 -0.64 16.92 17.08
CA ALA A 44 0.77 16.56 17.14
C ALA A 44 1.05 15.53 16.02
N TYR A 45 1.23 16.04 14.80
CA TYR A 45 1.26 15.24 13.57
C TYR A 45 2.31 15.77 12.58
N VAL A 46 3.05 14.86 11.95
CA VAL A 46 4.14 15.15 11.01
C VAL A 46 5.10 16.22 11.57
N ASN A 47 5.02 17.47 11.10
CA ASN A 47 5.89 18.57 11.55
C ASN A 47 5.67 18.94 13.03
N THR A 48 4.46 18.77 13.56
CA THR A 48 4.11 19.17 14.92
C THR A 48 4.19 18.01 15.92
N GLU A 49 4.70 16.84 15.52
CA GLU A 49 4.89 15.71 16.45
C GLU A 49 5.97 16.01 17.51
N LYS A 50 7.06 16.71 17.12
CA LYS A 50 8.17 17.05 18.04
C LYS A 50 7.66 17.85 19.24
N LEU A 51 8.06 17.46 20.45
CA LEU A 51 7.77 18.24 21.67
C LEU A 51 8.39 19.65 21.60
N PRO A 52 7.66 20.69 22.03
CA PRO A 52 8.22 22.02 22.24
C PRO A 52 8.86 22.14 23.62
N GLU A 53 9.80 23.07 23.75
CA GLU A 53 10.38 23.47 25.03
C GLU A 53 9.69 24.73 25.58
N GLY A 54 9.59 24.89 26.90
CA GLY A 54 9.15 26.14 27.53
C GLY A 54 7.68 26.56 27.29
N ILE A 55 6.87 25.73 26.63
CA ILE A 55 5.42 25.93 26.45
C ILE A 55 4.69 24.58 26.58
N LYS A 56 3.52 24.60 27.21
CA LYS A 56 2.62 23.45 27.37
C LYS A 56 1.21 23.80 26.88
N PRO A 57 0.38 22.82 26.50
CA PRO A 57 -1.03 23.07 26.20
C PRO A 57 -1.76 23.61 27.44
N ASP A 58 -2.70 24.53 27.24
CA ASP A 58 -3.61 24.96 28.32
C ASP A 58 -4.63 23.84 28.66
N ASP A 59 -5.30 23.97 29.80
CA ASP A 59 -6.14 22.91 30.37
C ASP A 59 -7.31 22.48 29.47
N ASN A 60 -7.87 23.39 28.65
CA ASN A 60 -8.89 23.08 27.65
C ASN A 60 -8.32 22.85 26.24
N VAL A 61 -7.03 22.51 26.10
CA VAL A 61 -6.44 22.09 24.82
C VAL A 61 -6.31 20.56 24.77
N LEU A 62 -6.87 19.95 23.73
CA LEU A 62 -6.78 18.52 23.45
C LEU A 62 -5.70 18.27 22.41
N ILE A 63 -4.62 17.59 22.79
CA ILE A 63 -3.57 17.15 21.86
C ILE A 63 -3.97 15.85 21.21
N GLN A 64 -4.11 15.85 19.89
CA GLN A 64 -4.34 14.67 19.08
C GLN A 64 -3.02 14.16 18.51
N LEU A 65 -2.49 13.08 19.10
CA LEU A 65 -1.32 12.34 18.63
C LEU A 65 -1.68 11.50 17.40
N CYS A 66 -0.84 11.55 16.37
CA CYS A 66 -1.02 10.80 15.13
C CYS A 66 0.30 10.16 14.66
N ASP A 67 0.22 9.22 13.71
CA ASP A 67 1.36 8.45 13.19
C ASP A 67 2.18 7.75 14.30
N LEU A 68 1.54 6.91 15.13
CA LEU A 68 2.30 6.02 16.02
C LEU A 68 2.56 4.70 15.28
N TYR A 69 1.51 4.06 14.74
CA TYR A 69 1.55 2.76 14.06
C TYR A 69 2.07 2.82 12.62
N SER A 70 1.90 3.95 11.92
CA SER A 70 2.48 4.16 10.57
C SER A 70 4.01 4.29 10.58
N LYS A 71 4.59 4.53 11.77
CA LYS A 71 6.03 4.73 12.03
C LYS A 71 6.54 3.80 13.16
N SER A 72 5.90 2.63 13.32
CA SER A 72 6.28 1.59 14.27
C SER A 72 6.04 0.20 13.68
N ASN A 73 6.60 -0.83 14.31
CA ASN A 73 6.12 -2.20 14.10
C ASN A 73 4.86 -2.41 14.96
N HIS A 74 3.70 -2.23 14.37
CA HIS A 74 2.38 -2.35 15.03
C HIS A 74 1.91 -3.81 15.20
N THR A 75 2.70 -4.84 14.83
CA THR A 75 2.45 -6.21 15.34
C THR A 75 3.04 -6.41 16.73
N LEU A 76 3.81 -5.44 17.23
CA LEU A 76 4.41 -5.43 18.56
C LEU A 76 3.92 -4.19 19.33
N PRO A 77 3.84 -4.25 20.67
CA PRO A 77 3.44 -3.11 21.48
C PRO A 77 4.35 -1.89 21.25
N LEU A 78 3.82 -0.67 21.40
CA LEU A 78 4.62 0.55 21.47
C LEU A 78 5.67 0.50 22.58
N THR A 79 5.41 -0.26 23.66
CA THR A 79 6.37 -0.49 24.74
C THR A 79 7.57 -1.37 24.35
N HIS A 80 7.51 -2.09 23.21
CA HIS A 80 8.61 -2.92 22.72
C HIS A 80 9.83 -2.07 22.31
N PRO A 81 11.09 -2.51 22.55
CA PRO A 81 12.28 -1.71 22.25
C PRO A 81 12.39 -1.21 20.80
N VAL A 82 11.87 -1.95 19.82
CA VAL A 82 11.82 -1.54 18.40
C VAL A 82 10.98 -0.27 18.19
N ASN A 83 9.95 -0.07 19.00
CA ASN A 83 9.00 1.03 18.92
C ASN A 83 9.37 2.23 19.81
N ARG A 84 10.57 2.20 20.43
CA ARG A 84 11.11 3.20 21.36
C ARG A 84 10.81 4.65 20.96
N LYS A 85 11.07 5.04 19.72
CA LYS A 85 10.90 6.41 19.23
C LYS A 85 9.44 6.90 19.31
N ARG A 86 8.47 6.00 19.13
CA ARG A 86 7.03 6.30 19.25
C ARG A 86 6.57 6.24 20.72
N ARG A 87 7.10 5.31 21.52
CA ARG A 87 6.92 5.27 22.98
C ARG A 87 7.31 6.58 23.65
N GLU A 88 8.53 7.06 23.39
CA GLU A 88 9.11 8.27 23.99
C GLU A 88 8.35 9.55 23.55
N LEU A 89 7.75 9.52 22.36
CA LEU A 89 6.85 10.59 21.88
C LEU A 89 5.55 10.65 22.69
N VAL A 90 4.88 9.51 22.89
CA VAL A 90 3.64 9.41 23.68
C VAL A 90 3.89 9.80 25.15
N GLU A 91 4.94 9.23 25.76
CA GLU A 91 5.37 9.58 27.13
C GLU A 91 5.74 11.07 27.24
N GLY A 92 6.37 11.63 26.21
CA GLY A 92 6.70 13.05 26.13
C GLY A 92 5.47 13.94 26.22
N TRP A 93 4.51 13.74 25.32
CA TRP A 93 3.27 14.51 25.34
C TRP A 93 2.45 14.26 26.62
N GLY A 94 2.44 13.02 27.13
CA GLY A 94 1.82 12.64 28.40
C GLY A 94 2.35 13.39 29.63
N ARG A 95 3.60 13.87 29.60
CA ARG A 95 4.19 14.71 30.66
C ARG A 95 3.74 16.17 30.63
N ILE A 96 3.36 16.72 29.47
CA ILE A 96 3.06 18.16 29.31
C ILE A 96 1.59 18.48 29.06
N ALA A 97 0.80 17.52 28.56
CA ALA A 97 -0.61 17.71 28.23
C ALA A 97 -1.55 16.95 29.19
N LYS A 98 -2.60 17.62 29.70
CA LYS A 98 -3.62 16.99 30.57
C LYS A 98 -4.68 16.21 29.80
N ASN A 99 -4.84 16.50 28.51
CA ASN A 99 -5.88 15.98 27.64
C ASN A 99 -5.23 15.51 26.35
N ILE A 100 -5.16 14.19 26.16
CA ILE A 100 -4.59 13.57 24.97
C ILE A 100 -5.63 12.67 24.31
N MET A 101 -5.74 12.82 22.99
CA MET A 101 -6.39 11.90 22.08
C MET A 101 -5.32 11.21 21.24
N VAL A 102 -5.52 9.95 20.89
CA VAL A 102 -4.80 9.29 19.80
C VAL A 102 -5.73 9.18 18.59
N TRP A 103 -5.26 9.58 17.40
CA TRP A 103 -5.81 9.12 16.13
C TRP A 103 -4.70 8.42 15.38
N ASP A 104 -4.83 7.11 15.21
CA ASP A 104 -3.78 6.33 14.59
C ASP A 104 -4.32 5.29 13.60
N TYR A 105 -3.40 4.80 12.79
CA TYR A 105 -3.68 4.06 11.57
C TYR A 105 -3.38 2.57 11.78
N ILE A 106 -4.35 1.81 12.29
CA ILE A 106 -4.23 0.34 12.41
C ILE A 106 -4.52 -0.37 11.08
N LEU A 107 -3.98 0.22 10.01
CA LEU A 107 -4.18 -0.17 8.62
C LEU A 107 -3.36 -1.43 8.32
N GLN A 108 -4.04 -2.54 8.06
CA GLN A 108 -3.43 -3.71 7.44
C GLN A 108 -3.38 -3.52 5.92
N SER A 109 -2.69 -2.48 5.46
CA SER A 109 -2.56 -2.15 4.04
C SER A 109 -1.51 -3.05 3.37
N GLY A 110 -1.73 -4.36 3.40
CA GLY A 110 -0.74 -5.35 2.98
C GLY A 110 -1.38 -6.63 2.47
N SER A 111 -0.88 -7.11 1.33
CA SER A 111 -1.23 -8.43 0.76
C SER A 111 -0.63 -9.60 1.54
N GLN A 112 -0.53 -9.48 2.86
CA GLN A 112 0.26 -10.36 3.73
C GLN A 112 -0.61 -10.88 4.88
N PRO A 113 -0.40 -12.12 5.33
CA PRO A 113 -1.13 -12.71 6.46
C PRO A 113 -0.58 -12.17 7.78
N LEU A 114 -0.82 -10.88 8.07
CA LEU A 114 -0.35 -10.19 9.29
C LEU A 114 -1.51 -9.85 10.23
N VAL A 115 -1.32 -10.06 11.54
CA VAL A 115 -2.33 -9.88 12.58
C VAL A 115 -1.75 -9.10 13.77
N PRO A 116 -2.19 -7.85 14.03
CA PRO A 116 -1.56 -6.98 15.04
C PRO A 116 -2.18 -7.09 16.45
N VAL A 117 -2.98 -8.11 16.75
CA VAL A 117 -3.78 -8.18 17.99
C VAL A 117 -2.96 -8.16 19.28
N ASP A 118 -1.72 -8.65 19.23
CA ASP A 118 -0.81 -8.73 20.38
C ASP A 118 -0.34 -7.35 20.87
N ALA A 119 -0.32 -6.34 19.99
CA ALA A 119 0.02 -4.96 20.35
C ALA A 119 -1.12 -4.24 21.08
N ILE A 120 -2.37 -4.52 20.71
CA ILE A 120 -3.54 -3.69 21.06
C ILE A 120 -3.77 -3.62 22.58
N ALA A 121 -3.74 -4.75 23.27
CA ALA A 121 -4.01 -4.82 24.71
C ALA A 121 -2.95 -4.08 25.57
N PRO A 122 -1.63 -4.33 25.42
CA PRO A 122 -0.62 -3.56 26.12
C PRO A 122 -0.58 -2.09 25.69
N ASP A 123 -0.87 -1.76 24.43
CA ASP A 123 -0.94 -0.36 23.98
C ASP A 123 -2.11 0.39 24.61
N ALA A 124 -3.29 -0.22 24.74
CA ALA A 124 -4.42 0.40 25.42
C ALA A 124 -4.10 0.71 26.90
N ARG A 125 -3.34 -0.17 27.59
CA ARG A 125 -2.83 0.08 28.95
C ARG A 125 -1.78 1.18 29.00
N PHE A 126 -0.87 1.21 28.03
CA PHE A 126 0.17 2.24 27.88
C PHE A 126 -0.41 3.62 27.57
N PHE A 127 -1.43 3.70 26.71
CA PHE A 127 -2.19 4.92 26.45
C PHE A 127 -2.87 5.43 27.72
N ARG A 128 -3.52 4.54 28.49
CA ARG A 128 -4.09 4.89 29.81
C ARG A 128 -3.04 5.42 30.79
N SER A 129 -1.83 4.84 30.83
CA SER A 129 -0.75 5.34 31.70
C SER A 129 -0.09 6.64 31.21
N CYS A 130 -0.40 7.09 29.99
CA CYS A 130 0.14 8.31 29.38
C CYS A 130 -0.90 9.44 29.23
N ASN A 131 -1.96 9.45 30.06
CA ASN A 131 -3.04 10.46 30.03
C ASN A 131 -3.85 10.52 28.71
N VAL A 132 -3.83 9.46 27.90
CA VAL A 132 -4.71 9.34 26.73
C VAL A 132 -6.11 8.96 27.21
N LYS A 133 -7.09 9.83 26.93
CA LYS A 133 -8.50 9.65 27.36
C LYS A 133 -9.44 9.34 26.19
N TRP A 134 -9.03 9.65 24.96
CA TRP A 134 -9.80 9.40 23.74
C TRP A 134 -8.92 8.68 22.73
N ILE A 135 -9.48 7.70 22.02
CA ILE A 135 -8.76 7.05 20.93
C ILE A 135 -9.71 6.83 19.75
N PHE A 136 -9.19 7.11 18.55
CA PHE A 136 -9.81 6.78 17.28
C PHE A 136 -8.79 5.96 16.47
N MET A 137 -9.08 4.69 16.22
CA MET A 137 -8.28 3.87 15.32
C MET A 137 -8.93 3.84 13.96
N GLU A 138 -8.22 4.36 12.97
CA GLU A 138 -8.62 4.29 11.59
C GLU A 138 -8.23 2.91 11.04
N SER A 139 -9.26 2.12 10.70
CA SER A 139 -9.14 0.90 9.92
C SER A 139 -9.96 1.05 8.65
N GLU A 140 -9.30 1.07 7.50
CA GLU A 140 -9.96 1.00 6.20
C GLU A 140 -10.20 -0.46 5.82
N THR A 141 -11.45 -0.79 5.46
CA THR A 141 -11.77 -2.04 4.77
C THR A 141 -11.81 -1.79 3.28
N SER A 142 -11.08 -2.58 2.49
CA SER A 142 -11.04 -2.49 1.04
C SER A 142 -11.75 -3.68 0.40
N PRO A 143 -13.02 -3.55 -0.04
CA PRO A 143 -13.82 -4.68 -0.54
C PRO A 143 -13.10 -5.49 -1.62
N GLY A 144 -12.98 -6.80 -1.41
CA GLY A 144 -12.29 -7.70 -2.34
C GLY A 144 -10.76 -7.60 -2.38
N ASN A 145 -10.12 -6.77 -1.55
CA ASN A 145 -8.68 -6.83 -1.27
C ASN A 145 -8.46 -7.56 0.07
N PRO A 146 -7.80 -8.73 0.11
CA PRO A 146 -7.78 -9.53 1.31
C PRO A 146 -6.75 -9.02 2.34
N SER A 147 -7.19 -8.98 3.59
CA SER A 147 -6.41 -8.69 4.80
C SER A 147 -6.74 -9.75 5.83
N SER A 148 -5.74 -10.21 6.60
CA SER A 148 -5.94 -11.28 7.57
C SER A 148 -6.48 -10.77 8.90
N PHE A 149 -7.53 -11.42 9.41
CA PHE A 149 -8.14 -11.16 10.71
C PHE A 149 -8.55 -9.69 10.94
N GLU A 150 -8.91 -8.96 9.89
CA GLU A 150 -9.24 -7.53 9.94
C GLU A 150 -10.42 -7.24 10.89
N HIS A 151 -11.48 -8.04 10.80
CA HIS A 151 -12.66 -7.91 11.66
C HIS A 151 -12.37 -8.32 13.11
N LEU A 152 -11.48 -9.30 13.34
CA LEU A 152 -11.00 -9.67 14.68
C LEU A 152 -10.21 -8.52 15.32
N LYS A 153 -9.27 -7.91 14.57
CA LYS A 153 -8.53 -6.74 15.00
C LYS A 153 -9.49 -5.62 15.42
N ASN A 154 -10.48 -5.29 14.59
CA ASN A 154 -11.44 -4.23 14.90
C ASN A 154 -12.28 -4.55 16.15
N PHE A 155 -12.66 -5.81 16.36
CA PHE A 155 -13.29 -6.28 17.60
C PHE A 155 -12.37 -6.10 18.82
N VAL A 156 -11.10 -6.52 18.73
CA VAL A 156 -10.12 -6.39 19.84
C VAL A 156 -9.87 -4.91 20.17
N VAL A 157 -9.76 -4.02 19.17
CA VAL A 157 -9.67 -2.56 19.39
C VAL A 157 -10.89 -2.07 20.19
N ALA A 158 -12.11 -2.37 19.72
CA ALA A 158 -13.33 -1.91 20.37
C ALA A 158 -13.45 -2.40 21.83
N GLN A 159 -13.09 -3.66 22.08
CA GLN A 159 -13.10 -4.25 23.42
C GLN A 159 -12.06 -3.63 24.35
N MET A 160 -10.82 -3.49 23.88
CA MET A 160 -9.73 -2.92 24.69
C MET A 160 -9.92 -1.42 24.96
N TYR A 161 -10.74 -0.71 24.17
CA TYR A 161 -11.09 0.70 24.40
C TYR A 161 -12.22 0.87 25.39
N PHE A 162 -13.14 -0.09 25.46
CA PHE A 162 -14.11 -0.16 26.55
C PHE A 162 -13.44 -0.52 27.88
N ASN A 163 -12.54 -1.51 27.87
CA ASN A 163 -11.75 -1.89 29.06
C ASN A 163 -10.39 -2.50 28.65
N PRO A 164 -9.26 -1.85 28.94
CA PRO A 164 -7.92 -2.35 28.57
C PRO A 164 -7.41 -3.48 29.49
N ASP A 165 -8.06 -3.75 30.62
CA ASP A 165 -7.71 -4.84 31.53
C ASP A 165 -8.40 -6.17 31.16
N GLN A 166 -9.13 -6.21 30.05
CA GLN A 166 -9.67 -7.45 29.51
C GLN A 166 -8.55 -8.45 29.13
N ASP A 167 -8.90 -9.73 29.27
CA ASP A 167 -8.06 -10.86 28.88
C ASP A 167 -8.13 -11.04 27.35
N LEU A 168 -7.02 -10.72 26.67
CA LEU A 168 -6.93 -10.83 25.22
C LEU A 168 -7.23 -12.26 24.75
N GLU A 169 -6.67 -13.27 25.40
CA GLU A 169 -6.81 -14.67 24.96
C GLU A 169 -8.27 -15.12 25.02
N LYS A 170 -9.02 -14.70 26.05
CA LYS A 170 -10.47 -14.93 26.14
C LYS A 170 -11.26 -14.19 25.05
N LEU A 171 -10.87 -12.95 24.71
CA LEU A 171 -11.51 -12.20 23.62
C LEU A 171 -11.28 -12.83 22.25
N LEU A 172 -10.06 -13.27 21.96
CA LEU A 172 -9.74 -14.01 20.73
C LEU A 172 -10.61 -15.29 20.65
N ASP A 173 -10.79 -15.97 21.77
CA ASP A 173 -11.60 -17.18 21.89
C ASP A 173 -13.11 -16.94 21.68
N VAL A 174 -13.66 -15.88 22.29
CA VAL A 174 -15.05 -15.44 22.10
C VAL A 174 -15.29 -15.07 20.64
N TYR A 175 -14.38 -14.29 20.05
CA TYR A 175 -14.48 -13.91 18.65
C TYR A 175 -14.42 -15.12 17.73
N CYS A 176 -13.43 -16.01 17.90
CA CYS A 176 -13.30 -17.19 17.05
C CYS A 176 -14.55 -18.08 17.12
N ARG A 177 -15.12 -18.30 18.32
CA ARG A 177 -16.37 -19.06 18.50
C ARG A 177 -17.56 -18.39 17.80
N GLY A 178 -17.78 -17.09 17.98
CA GLY A 178 -18.90 -16.38 17.37
C GLY A 178 -18.76 -16.17 15.86
N TYR A 179 -17.55 -15.86 15.37
CA TYR A 179 -17.32 -15.48 13.98
C TYR A 179 -17.06 -16.68 13.06
N PHE A 180 -16.37 -17.73 13.53
CA PHE A 180 -16.06 -18.92 12.70
C PHE A 180 -16.87 -20.17 13.08
N GLY A 181 -17.75 -20.10 14.08
CA GLY A 181 -18.72 -21.15 14.43
C GLY A 181 -18.09 -22.54 14.57
N THR A 182 -18.47 -23.51 13.74
CA THR A 182 -17.95 -24.89 13.84
C THR A 182 -16.46 -25.01 13.53
N ALA A 183 -15.89 -24.08 12.75
CA ALA A 183 -14.46 -24.05 12.40
C ALA A 183 -13.59 -23.20 13.36
N HIS A 184 -14.14 -22.81 14.52
CA HIS A 184 -13.43 -21.91 15.44
C HIS A 184 -12.09 -22.47 15.92
N LYS A 185 -11.96 -23.78 16.13
CA LYS A 185 -10.71 -24.39 16.63
C LYS A 185 -9.59 -24.32 15.59
N GLU A 186 -9.92 -24.62 14.34
CA GLU A 186 -9.01 -24.54 13.20
C GLU A 186 -8.58 -23.10 12.92
N MET A 187 -9.53 -22.16 12.93
CA MET A 187 -9.24 -20.74 12.71
C MET A 187 -8.48 -20.11 13.89
N ARG A 188 -8.75 -20.53 15.13
CA ARG A 188 -7.96 -20.17 16.31
C ARG A 188 -6.52 -20.68 16.20
N SER A 189 -6.34 -21.94 15.79
CA SER A 189 -5.01 -22.51 15.55
C SER A 189 -4.25 -21.77 14.45
N TYR A 190 -4.93 -21.35 13.37
CA TYR A 190 -4.33 -20.54 12.31
C TYR A 190 -3.94 -19.14 12.79
N LEU A 191 -4.78 -18.49 13.60
CA LEU A 191 -4.45 -17.22 14.25
C LEU A 191 -3.17 -17.34 15.09
N ASP A 192 -3.09 -18.35 15.96
CA ASP A 192 -1.95 -18.54 16.85
C ASP A 192 -0.67 -18.91 16.08
N PHE A 193 -0.79 -19.61 14.94
CA PHE A 193 0.31 -19.86 14.00
C PHE A 193 0.88 -18.56 13.39
N LEU A 194 0.03 -17.63 12.96
CA LEU A 194 0.48 -16.31 12.46
C LEU A 194 1.15 -15.49 13.58
N ARG A 195 0.50 -15.40 14.75
CA ARG A 195 1.01 -14.66 15.93
C ARG A 195 2.39 -15.15 16.35
N LYS A 196 2.56 -16.47 16.51
CA LYS A 196 3.83 -17.10 16.87
C LYS A 196 4.96 -16.69 15.91
N ALA A 197 4.71 -16.83 14.61
CA ALA A 197 5.71 -16.57 13.58
C ALA A 197 6.14 -15.08 13.49
N GLN A 198 5.23 -14.15 13.74
CA GLN A 198 5.53 -12.72 13.86
C GLN A 198 6.42 -12.42 15.07
N ASN A 199 6.10 -13.03 16.22
CA ASN A 199 6.80 -12.78 17.49
C ASN A 199 8.19 -13.43 17.54
N GLU A 200 8.38 -14.59 16.90
CA GLU A 200 9.69 -15.26 16.79
C GLU A 200 10.65 -14.56 15.82
N LYS A 201 10.13 -13.83 14.82
CA LYS A 201 10.94 -13.15 13.79
C LYS A 201 10.41 -11.73 13.51
N PRO A 202 10.60 -10.80 14.47
CA PRO A 202 10.09 -9.44 14.35
C PRO A 202 10.85 -8.62 13.30
N ALA A 203 10.12 -7.84 12.49
CA ALA A 203 10.70 -6.85 11.59
C ALA A 203 11.14 -5.59 12.35
N ALA A 204 12.25 -4.99 11.93
CA ALA A 204 12.92 -3.88 12.64
C ALA A 204 12.37 -2.48 12.30
N ASP A 205 11.77 -2.29 11.13
CA ASP A 205 11.09 -1.05 10.72
C ASP A 205 9.89 -1.42 9.82
N MET A 206 8.93 -0.49 9.72
CA MET A 206 7.85 -0.53 8.74
C MET A 206 8.12 0.52 7.63
N LEU A 207 7.10 1.23 7.13
CA LEU A 207 7.09 1.86 5.79
C LEU A 207 7.28 0.83 4.63
N SER A 208 7.42 -0.45 4.98
CA SER A 208 8.07 -1.50 4.19
C SER A 208 7.24 -2.80 4.24
N TRP A 209 5.99 -2.69 3.76
CA TRP A 209 5.02 -3.79 3.63
C TRP A 209 5.41 -4.84 2.55
N HIS A 210 6.70 -5.00 2.24
CA HIS A 210 7.16 -5.98 1.26
C HIS A 210 7.43 -7.33 1.95
N LEU A 211 7.06 -8.42 1.26
CA LEU A 211 7.37 -9.81 1.66
C LEU A 211 8.82 -9.99 2.10
N ARG A 212 9.75 -9.26 1.46
CA ARG A 212 11.20 -9.37 1.68
C ARG A 212 11.67 -8.86 3.05
N GLU A 213 10.89 -8.04 3.73
CA GLU A 213 11.20 -7.50 5.06
C GLU A 213 10.48 -8.26 6.20
N LEU A 214 9.73 -9.32 5.85
CA LEU A 214 8.96 -10.16 6.78
C LEU A 214 9.57 -11.58 6.83
N PRO A 215 10.64 -11.81 7.62
CA PRO A 215 11.46 -13.04 7.59
C PRO A 215 10.75 -14.33 8.03
N HIS A 216 9.51 -14.25 8.50
CA HIS A 216 8.65 -15.40 8.78
C HIS A 216 7.84 -15.86 7.56
N LEU A 217 7.60 -15.00 6.56
CA LEU A 217 6.87 -15.35 5.35
C LEU A 217 7.78 -16.12 4.38
N THR A 218 7.87 -17.44 4.56
CA THR A 218 8.52 -18.36 3.62
C THR A 218 7.49 -19.09 2.76
N LEU A 219 7.93 -19.75 1.67
CA LEU A 219 7.04 -20.60 0.86
C LEU A 219 6.36 -21.70 1.70
N ASP A 220 7.12 -22.33 2.60
CA ASP A 220 6.61 -23.39 3.48
C ASP A 220 5.65 -22.85 4.53
N PHE A 221 5.94 -21.71 5.14
CA PHE A 221 5.03 -21.05 6.07
C PHE A 221 3.69 -20.73 5.40
N LEU A 222 3.73 -20.17 4.20
CA LEU A 222 2.53 -19.83 3.43
C LEU A 222 1.74 -21.07 3.01
N ARG A 223 2.42 -22.17 2.64
CA ARG A 223 1.78 -23.47 2.34
C ARG A 223 1.16 -24.12 3.58
N GLN A 224 1.83 -24.07 4.73
CA GLN A 224 1.30 -24.57 6.01
C GLN A 224 0.07 -23.79 6.45
N GLY A 225 0.14 -22.45 6.47
CA GLY A 225 -1.01 -21.58 6.73
C GLY A 225 -2.17 -21.85 5.77
N ARG A 226 -1.88 -22.08 4.47
CA ARG A 226 -2.89 -22.47 3.49
C ARG A 226 -3.57 -23.78 3.87
N ALA A 227 -2.81 -24.80 4.28
CA ALA A 227 -3.34 -26.09 4.70
C ALA A 227 -4.22 -25.98 5.96
N MET A 228 -3.82 -25.18 6.96
CA MET A 228 -4.61 -24.95 8.17
C MET A 228 -5.99 -24.34 7.87
N VAL A 229 -6.02 -23.29 7.04
CA VAL A 229 -7.28 -22.68 6.57
C VAL A 229 -8.08 -23.64 5.66
N GLN A 230 -7.44 -24.61 5.00
CA GLN A 230 -8.17 -25.64 4.25
C GLN A 230 -8.93 -26.57 5.18
N LYS A 231 -8.31 -26.99 6.28
CA LYS A 231 -8.94 -27.81 7.32
C LYS A 231 -10.17 -27.09 7.89
N ALA A 232 -10.05 -25.79 8.19
CA ALA A 232 -11.18 -24.94 8.61
C ALA A 232 -12.34 -24.94 7.60
N MET A 233 -12.03 -24.87 6.30
CA MET A 233 -13.04 -24.94 5.24
C MET A 233 -13.76 -26.30 5.22
N THR A 234 -13.02 -27.39 5.39
CA THR A 234 -13.56 -28.77 5.33
C THR A 234 -14.47 -29.11 6.52
N VAL A 235 -14.20 -28.58 7.72
CA VAL A 235 -15.06 -28.82 8.89
C VAL A 235 -16.28 -27.88 8.95
N ASN A 236 -16.27 -26.80 8.18
CA ASN A 236 -17.38 -25.87 8.10
C ASN A 236 -18.50 -26.39 7.18
N LYS A 237 -19.74 -26.24 7.62
CA LYS A 237 -20.95 -26.57 6.83
C LYS A 237 -21.84 -25.36 6.53
N ASN A 238 -21.55 -24.19 7.10
CA ASN A 238 -22.36 -22.98 6.94
C ASN A 238 -21.80 -22.10 5.80
N PRO A 239 -22.60 -21.71 4.80
CA PRO A 239 -22.12 -20.93 3.64
C PRO A 239 -21.67 -19.50 4.00
N GLU A 240 -22.24 -18.88 5.02
CA GLU A 240 -21.82 -17.56 5.51
C GLU A 240 -20.46 -17.64 6.20
N ILE A 241 -20.26 -18.63 7.07
CA ILE A 241 -18.96 -18.90 7.69
C ILE A 241 -17.91 -19.25 6.63
N ALA A 242 -18.30 -19.92 5.54
CA ALA A 242 -17.38 -20.21 4.44
C ALA A 242 -16.81 -18.92 3.84
N LEU A 243 -17.63 -17.88 3.63
CA LEU A 243 -17.17 -16.57 3.15
C LEU A 243 -16.16 -15.91 4.11
N ARG A 244 -16.39 -16.02 5.42
CA ARG A 244 -15.48 -15.53 6.47
C ARG A 244 -14.13 -16.25 6.45
N ILE A 245 -14.11 -17.56 6.26
CA ILE A 245 -12.88 -18.36 6.10
C ILE A 245 -12.22 -18.09 4.72
N LEU A 246 -13.01 -17.83 3.67
CA LEU A 246 -12.52 -17.45 2.34
C LEU A 246 -11.71 -16.14 2.39
N GLN A 247 -12.06 -15.19 3.25
CA GLN A 247 -11.31 -13.94 3.43
C GLN A 247 -9.88 -14.21 3.90
N GLU A 248 -9.70 -15.10 4.88
CA GLU A 248 -8.37 -15.55 5.35
C GLU A 248 -7.62 -16.39 4.31
N ARG A 249 -8.33 -17.27 3.58
CA ARG A 249 -7.78 -18.01 2.43
C ARG A 249 -7.25 -17.05 1.36
N ASN A 250 -7.98 -15.97 1.07
CA ASN A 250 -7.56 -14.99 0.08
C ASN A 250 -6.30 -14.23 0.52
N ALA A 251 -6.12 -13.98 1.82
CA ALA A 251 -4.93 -13.30 2.34
C ALA A 251 -3.66 -14.16 2.18
N ILE A 252 -3.73 -15.44 2.59
CA ILE A 252 -2.60 -16.38 2.45
C ILE A 252 -2.29 -16.69 0.98
N ASP A 253 -3.30 -16.87 0.12
CA ASP A 253 -3.11 -17.15 -1.31
C ASP A 253 -2.55 -15.94 -2.08
N ASN A 254 -2.89 -14.71 -1.67
CA ASN A 254 -2.31 -13.48 -2.22
C ASN A 254 -0.80 -13.36 -1.89
N ALA A 255 -0.41 -13.64 -0.64
CA ALA A 255 1.00 -13.69 -0.27
C ALA A 255 1.75 -14.82 -0.99
N LEU A 256 1.16 -16.02 -1.07
CA LEU A 256 1.73 -17.20 -1.72
C LEU A 256 1.95 -16.98 -3.23
N THR A 257 0.95 -16.51 -3.96
CA THR A 257 1.09 -16.20 -5.41
C THR A 257 2.11 -15.09 -5.68
N ARG A 258 2.28 -14.14 -4.77
CA ARG A 258 3.35 -13.13 -4.85
C ARG A 258 4.71 -13.77 -4.62
N MET A 259 4.87 -14.61 -3.60
CA MET A 259 6.12 -15.34 -3.30
C MET A 259 6.56 -16.24 -4.46
N MET A 260 5.64 -17.02 -5.03
CA MET A 260 5.90 -17.91 -6.17
C MET A 260 6.44 -17.20 -7.43
N THR A 261 6.33 -15.87 -7.51
CA THR A 261 6.94 -15.07 -8.60
C THR A 261 8.48 -15.17 -8.64
N ALA A 262 9.13 -15.53 -7.53
CA ALA A 262 10.57 -15.76 -7.46
C ALA A 262 11.00 -17.17 -7.93
N TYR A 263 10.05 -18.08 -8.17
CA TYR A 263 10.30 -19.51 -8.36
C TYR A 263 9.65 -20.01 -9.67
N PRO A 264 10.35 -19.91 -10.83
CA PRO A 264 9.80 -20.24 -12.15
C PRO A 264 9.22 -21.67 -12.26
N GLN A 265 9.75 -22.62 -11.48
CA GLN A 265 9.25 -24.00 -11.43
C GLN A 265 7.81 -24.11 -10.94
N PHE A 266 7.29 -23.12 -10.21
CA PHE A 266 5.91 -23.09 -9.72
C PHE A 266 4.99 -22.21 -10.58
N ALA A 267 5.38 -21.85 -11.81
CA ALA A 267 4.62 -20.93 -12.67
C ALA A 267 3.18 -21.41 -12.97
N GLU A 268 2.98 -22.71 -13.23
CA GLU A 268 1.65 -23.26 -13.53
C GLU A 268 0.78 -23.41 -12.26
N GLU A 269 1.37 -23.87 -11.15
CA GLU A 269 0.71 -23.89 -9.83
C GLU A 269 0.24 -22.47 -9.44
N ARG A 270 1.11 -21.46 -9.65
CA ARG A 270 0.81 -20.05 -9.41
C ARG A 270 -0.31 -19.54 -10.32
N ARG A 271 -0.36 -19.95 -11.59
CA ARG A 271 -1.44 -19.58 -12.54
C ARG A 271 -2.78 -20.13 -12.07
N LYS A 272 -2.85 -21.42 -11.71
CA LYS A 272 -4.05 -22.03 -11.15
C LYS A 272 -4.50 -21.32 -9.87
N LEU A 273 -3.57 -21.09 -8.94
CA LEU A 273 -3.84 -20.42 -7.67
C LEU A 273 -4.31 -18.97 -7.84
N LEU A 274 -3.79 -18.24 -8.84
CA LEU A 274 -4.29 -16.90 -9.18
C LEU A 274 -5.73 -16.92 -9.70
N SER A 275 -6.13 -17.95 -10.47
CA SER A 275 -7.53 -18.11 -10.89
C SER A 275 -8.43 -18.40 -9.68
N GLU A 276 -8.06 -19.37 -8.84
CA GLU A 276 -8.78 -19.69 -7.60
C GLU A 276 -8.95 -18.45 -6.70
N LEU A 277 -7.87 -17.69 -6.49
CA LEU A 277 -7.86 -16.44 -5.72
C LEU A 277 -8.76 -15.37 -6.35
N THR A 278 -8.79 -15.25 -7.68
CA THR A 278 -9.66 -14.28 -8.38
C THR A 278 -11.12 -14.55 -8.07
N ASP A 279 -11.56 -15.79 -8.29
CA ASP A 279 -12.97 -16.15 -8.09
C ASP A 279 -13.36 -16.11 -6.61
N ASN A 280 -12.46 -16.49 -5.70
CA ASN A 280 -12.71 -16.42 -4.27
C ASN A 280 -12.75 -14.98 -3.73
N ARG A 281 -11.95 -14.05 -4.29
CA ARG A 281 -12.04 -12.61 -3.97
C ARG A 281 -13.36 -12.02 -4.46
N ILE A 282 -13.88 -12.45 -5.60
CA ILE A 282 -15.16 -11.98 -6.16
C ILE A 282 -16.35 -12.54 -5.38
N LYS A 283 -16.31 -13.82 -4.97
CA LYS A 283 -17.32 -14.39 -4.04
C LYS A 283 -17.40 -13.59 -2.74
N VAL A 284 -16.25 -13.26 -2.15
CA VAL A 284 -16.19 -12.43 -0.93
C VAL A 284 -16.67 -11.01 -1.20
N LEU A 285 -16.26 -10.37 -2.31
CA LEU A 285 -16.70 -9.03 -2.69
C LEU A 285 -18.23 -8.91 -2.75
N ARG A 286 -18.92 -9.86 -3.37
CA ARG A 286 -20.39 -9.86 -3.52
C ARG A 286 -21.13 -9.93 -2.17
N ALA A 287 -20.49 -10.44 -1.13
CA ALA A 287 -21.04 -10.46 0.22
C ALA A 287 -21.03 -9.08 0.93
N TYR A 288 -20.37 -8.06 0.37
CA TYR A 288 -20.30 -6.72 0.97
C TYR A 288 -21.56 -5.87 0.76
N GLY A 289 -22.52 -6.30 -0.08
CA GLY A 289 -23.73 -5.52 -0.35
C GLY A 289 -23.48 -4.16 -1.01
N LEU A 290 -22.49 -4.09 -1.91
CA LEU A 290 -22.17 -2.86 -2.65
C LEU A 290 -23.29 -2.53 -3.66
N THR A 291 -23.38 -1.26 -4.07
CA THR A 291 -24.23 -0.89 -5.22
C THR A 291 -23.69 -1.54 -6.50
N PRO A 292 -24.55 -1.86 -7.51
CA PRO A 292 -24.12 -2.58 -8.71
C PRO A 292 -22.92 -1.95 -9.44
N ASP A 293 -22.84 -0.62 -9.53
CA ASP A 293 -21.70 0.07 -10.15
C ASP A 293 -20.41 -0.05 -9.32
N ARG A 294 -20.52 -0.01 -7.98
CA ARG A 294 -19.37 -0.18 -7.08
C ARG A 294 -18.88 -1.62 -7.08
N GLU A 295 -19.78 -2.60 -7.10
CA GLU A 295 -19.42 -4.01 -7.25
C GLU A 295 -18.75 -4.27 -8.59
N LYS A 296 -19.36 -3.85 -9.70
CA LYS A 296 -18.82 -4.00 -11.06
C LYS A 296 -17.43 -3.39 -11.19
N LYS A 297 -17.21 -2.21 -10.60
CA LYS A 297 -15.89 -1.57 -10.56
C LYS A 297 -14.89 -2.40 -9.74
N ALA A 298 -15.25 -2.82 -8.53
CA ALA A 298 -14.37 -3.63 -7.68
C ALA A 298 -14.06 -5.00 -8.30
N GLU A 299 -15.00 -5.65 -8.99
CA GLU A 299 -14.74 -6.87 -9.75
C GLU A 299 -13.75 -6.64 -10.91
N GLN A 300 -13.85 -5.52 -11.62
CA GLN A 300 -12.86 -5.13 -12.64
C GLN A 300 -11.47 -4.87 -12.03
N ASP A 301 -11.41 -4.18 -10.88
CA ASP A 301 -10.17 -3.90 -10.16
C ASP A 301 -9.51 -5.18 -9.60
N ILE A 302 -10.28 -6.25 -9.35
CA ILE A 302 -9.77 -7.59 -9.03
C ILE A 302 -9.30 -8.33 -10.29
N ARG A 303 -10.12 -8.41 -11.35
CA ARG A 303 -9.86 -9.25 -12.53
C ARG A 303 -8.72 -8.71 -13.39
N LEU A 304 -8.75 -7.43 -13.76
CA LEU A 304 -7.84 -6.87 -14.78
C LEU A 304 -6.34 -7.06 -14.44
N PRO A 305 -5.86 -6.81 -13.21
CA PRO A 305 -4.44 -7.03 -12.89
C PRO A 305 -3.99 -8.49 -12.94
N ILE A 306 -4.92 -9.43 -12.75
CA ILE A 306 -4.63 -10.87 -12.74
C ILE A 306 -4.67 -11.40 -14.18
N GLU A 307 -5.69 -11.04 -14.96
CA GLU A 307 -5.77 -11.30 -16.41
C GLU A 307 -4.51 -10.79 -17.12
N GLU A 308 -4.11 -9.52 -16.92
CA GLU A 308 -2.88 -8.96 -17.49
C GLU A 308 -1.62 -9.71 -17.03
N SER A 309 -1.59 -10.27 -15.82
CA SER A 309 -0.45 -11.07 -15.33
C SER A 309 -0.37 -12.48 -15.92
N MET A 310 -1.44 -12.95 -16.56
CA MET A 310 -1.50 -14.25 -17.25
C MET A 310 -1.30 -14.11 -18.76
N MET A 311 -1.32 -12.90 -19.32
CA MET A 311 -1.08 -12.64 -20.73
C MET A 311 0.35 -13.03 -21.14
N VAL A 312 0.48 -13.66 -22.30
CA VAL A 312 1.77 -13.94 -22.96
C VAL A 312 1.90 -13.02 -24.16
N PHE A 313 2.94 -12.19 -24.19
CA PHE A 313 3.21 -11.25 -25.27
C PHE A 313 4.30 -11.79 -26.19
N THR A 314 3.96 -11.97 -27.48
CA THR A 314 4.89 -12.42 -28.54
C THR A 314 5.36 -11.26 -29.42
N ASP A 315 4.64 -10.15 -29.39
CA ASP A 315 4.87 -8.87 -30.04
C ASP A 315 5.85 -7.99 -29.24
N ILE A 316 7.04 -8.53 -28.94
CA ILE A 316 8.17 -7.81 -28.33
C ILE A 316 9.34 -7.70 -29.35
N PRO A 317 10.26 -6.72 -29.19
CA PRO A 317 11.44 -6.59 -30.04
C PRO A 317 12.24 -7.90 -30.15
N GLU A 318 12.74 -8.22 -31.35
CA GLU A 318 13.44 -9.49 -31.64
C GLU A 318 14.65 -9.75 -30.71
N GLU A 319 15.37 -8.69 -30.33
CA GLU A 319 16.48 -8.76 -29.38
C GLU A 319 16.07 -9.28 -27.99
N LEU A 320 14.81 -9.05 -27.59
CA LEU A 320 14.27 -9.44 -26.28
C LEU A 320 13.63 -10.85 -26.29
N LYS A 321 13.25 -11.38 -27.46
CA LYS A 321 12.67 -12.74 -27.58
C LYS A 321 13.63 -13.85 -27.18
N LYS A 322 14.93 -13.56 -27.15
CA LYS A 322 16.00 -14.48 -26.74
C LYS A 322 16.10 -14.65 -25.22
N LEU A 323 15.44 -13.80 -24.43
CA LEU A 323 15.46 -13.88 -22.97
C LEU A 323 14.59 -15.04 -22.46
N PRO A 324 14.97 -15.73 -21.37
CA PRO A 324 14.15 -16.79 -20.79
C PRO A 324 12.72 -16.32 -20.46
N PRO A 325 11.69 -17.16 -20.66
CA PRO A 325 10.32 -16.83 -20.29
C PRO A 325 10.21 -16.35 -18.84
N GLY A 326 9.47 -15.27 -18.62
CA GLY A 326 9.33 -14.66 -17.30
C GLY A 326 10.51 -13.79 -16.85
N THR A 327 11.52 -13.53 -17.68
CA THR A 327 12.59 -12.54 -17.38
C THR A 327 12.05 -11.10 -17.40
N ILE A 328 11.26 -10.77 -18.42
CA ILE A 328 10.72 -9.42 -18.64
C ILE A 328 9.54 -9.17 -17.66
N ARG A 329 9.50 -7.98 -17.04
CA ARG A 329 8.37 -7.54 -16.21
C ARG A 329 7.49 -6.58 -17.02
N PHE A 330 6.30 -7.05 -17.41
CA PHE A 330 5.30 -6.21 -18.10
C PHE A 330 4.53 -5.32 -17.12
N LEU A 331 4.28 -4.08 -17.54
CA LEU A 331 3.52 -3.06 -16.83
C LEU A 331 2.31 -2.67 -17.69
N GLY A 332 1.16 -3.28 -17.39
CA GLY A 332 -0.10 -3.06 -18.11
C GLY A 332 -1.03 -2.02 -17.47
N PRO A 333 -2.05 -1.53 -18.20
CA PRO A 333 -2.91 -0.42 -17.83
C PRO A 333 -3.88 -0.72 -16.67
N SER A 334 -3.94 -1.95 -16.15
CA SER A 334 -4.58 -2.24 -14.85
C SER A 334 -3.86 -1.58 -13.67
N ARG A 335 -2.53 -1.37 -13.76
CA ARG A 335 -1.69 -0.83 -12.67
C ARG A 335 -1.40 0.66 -12.82
N GLN A 336 -1.97 1.28 -13.85
CA GLN A 336 -1.59 2.60 -14.31
C GLN A 336 -2.45 3.70 -13.67
N ASN A 337 -1.79 4.76 -13.23
CA ASN A 337 -2.47 6.03 -12.98
C ASN A 337 -2.58 6.82 -14.29
N CYS A 338 -3.81 7.14 -14.69
CA CYS A 338 -4.10 8.08 -15.78
C CYS A 338 -4.78 9.30 -15.16
N GLY A 339 -4.06 10.44 -15.11
CA GLY A 339 -4.26 11.43 -14.05
C GLY A 339 -4.32 12.89 -14.49
N GLY A 340 -4.67 13.18 -15.75
CA GLY A 340 -4.92 14.55 -16.21
C GLY A 340 -6.31 14.68 -16.83
N SER A 341 -6.84 15.89 -16.92
CA SER A 341 -8.14 16.22 -17.56
C SER A 341 -8.27 15.75 -19.02
N ASN A 342 -7.16 15.37 -19.63
CA ASN A 342 -6.98 14.97 -21.01
C ASN A 342 -6.67 13.47 -21.20
N GLY A 343 -6.46 12.74 -20.11
CA GLY A 343 -6.14 11.31 -20.12
C GLY A 343 -7.35 10.45 -19.76
N LYS A 344 -7.59 9.37 -20.52
CA LYS A 344 -8.65 8.40 -20.23
C LYS A 344 -8.28 7.01 -20.72
N PHE A 345 -8.83 5.97 -20.07
CA PHE A 345 -8.74 4.61 -20.59
C PHE A 345 -9.76 4.39 -21.72
N VAL A 346 -9.33 3.76 -22.81
CA VAL A 346 -10.18 3.38 -23.95
C VAL A 346 -9.89 1.96 -24.40
N LYS A 347 -10.86 1.32 -25.06
CA LYS A 347 -10.59 0.12 -25.87
C LYS A 347 -10.05 0.56 -27.23
N ASP A 348 -9.00 -0.11 -27.69
CA ASP A 348 -8.35 0.17 -28.97
C ASP A 348 -8.18 -1.15 -29.73
N PRO A 349 -8.75 -1.32 -30.94
CA PRO A 349 -8.68 -2.57 -31.69
C PRO A 349 -7.26 -2.94 -32.14
N ASP A 350 -6.34 -1.98 -32.21
CA ASP A 350 -4.96 -2.21 -32.66
C ASP A 350 -4.06 -2.75 -31.52
N SER A 351 -4.54 -2.72 -30.27
CA SER A 351 -3.80 -3.11 -29.06
C SER A 351 -4.06 -4.55 -28.65
N LYS A 352 -3.06 -5.21 -28.05
CA LYS A 352 -3.25 -6.54 -27.43
C LYS A 352 -3.88 -6.45 -26.03
N MET A 353 -3.81 -5.29 -25.38
CA MET A 353 -4.40 -5.03 -24.07
C MET A 353 -5.90 -4.77 -24.17
N ARG A 354 -6.66 -5.17 -23.13
CA ARG A 354 -8.13 -4.95 -23.06
C ARG A 354 -8.55 -3.47 -23.08
N ARG A 355 -7.67 -2.61 -22.58
CA ARG A 355 -7.78 -1.15 -22.61
C ARG A 355 -6.38 -0.57 -22.73
N VAL A 356 -6.27 0.69 -23.14
CA VAL A 356 -5.02 1.47 -23.21
C VAL A 356 -5.28 2.86 -22.65
N ALA A 357 -4.23 3.56 -22.20
CA ALA A 357 -4.37 4.95 -21.78
C ALA A 357 -4.18 5.89 -22.95
N MET A 358 -5.21 6.64 -23.29
CA MET A 358 -5.17 7.64 -24.37
C MET A 358 -5.14 9.04 -23.78
N TRP A 359 -4.18 9.84 -24.25
CA TRP A 359 -4.16 11.29 -24.08
C TRP A 359 -4.77 11.97 -25.30
N THR A 360 -5.59 12.99 -25.06
CA THR A 360 -6.28 13.79 -26.09
C THR A 360 -6.24 15.27 -25.71
N ASN A 361 -6.59 16.17 -26.62
CA ASN A 361 -6.74 17.58 -26.33
C ASN A 361 -7.74 18.21 -27.29
N SER A 362 -8.58 19.14 -26.82
CA SER A 362 -9.50 19.89 -27.67
C SER A 362 -8.77 20.91 -28.56
N ASN A 363 -7.56 21.33 -28.20
CA ASN A 363 -6.72 22.23 -28.99
C ASN A 363 -5.72 21.43 -29.84
N PRO A 364 -5.85 21.40 -31.18
CA PRO A 364 -4.94 20.65 -32.06
C PRO A 364 -3.47 21.08 -31.92
N LYS A 365 -3.19 22.33 -31.54
CA LYS A 365 -1.82 22.85 -31.36
C LYS A 365 -1.09 22.25 -30.16
N LYS A 366 -1.77 21.47 -29.30
CA LYS A 366 -1.14 20.77 -28.17
C LYS A 366 -0.54 19.41 -28.56
N PHE A 367 -0.87 18.87 -29.74
CA PHE A 367 -0.28 17.62 -30.24
C PHE A 367 1.11 17.87 -30.82
N ASN A 368 2.13 17.80 -29.96
CA ASN A 368 3.54 17.85 -30.36
C ASN A 368 3.95 16.53 -31.02
N ARG A 369 4.79 16.57 -32.07
CA ARG A 369 5.43 15.39 -32.69
C ARG A 369 6.41 14.67 -31.76
N THR A 370 6.74 15.21 -30.59
CA THR A 370 7.51 14.52 -29.56
C THR A 370 6.78 14.43 -28.22
N ILE A 371 6.93 13.31 -27.50
CA ILE A 371 6.33 13.08 -26.18
C ILE A 371 7.36 12.51 -25.19
N GLY A 372 7.38 12.99 -23.94
CA GLY A 372 8.32 12.53 -22.92
C GLY A 372 7.85 11.28 -22.18
N CYS A 373 8.75 10.33 -22.00
CA CYS A 373 8.59 9.15 -21.14
C CYS A 373 9.87 8.94 -20.31
N GLY A 374 9.77 8.33 -19.13
CA GLY A 374 10.92 8.11 -18.27
C GLY A 374 10.60 7.62 -16.86
N THR A 375 11.56 7.78 -15.97
CA THR A 375 11.45 7.51 -14.54
C THR A 375 11.86 8.72 -13.70
N TYR A 376 11.34 8.77 -12.48
CA TYR A 376 11.70 9.73 -11.45
C TYR A 376 11.75 9.03 -10.09
N ASP A 377 12.85 9.11 -9.38
CA ASP A 377 12.93 8.67 -7.99
C ASP A 377 12.63 9.84 -7.04
N ARG A 378 11.60 9.71 -6.20
CA ARG A 378 11.18 10.78 -5.28
C ARG A 378 12.13 10.97 -4.10
N GLN A 379 12.83 9.92 -3.67
CA GLN A 379 13.72 9.95 -2.51
C GLN A 379 15.07 10.56 -2.91
N TRP A 380 15.61 10.15 -4.06
CA TRP A 380 16.87 10.67 -4.59
C TRP A 380 16.70 11.93 -5.47
N LYS A 381 15.46 12.28 -5.82
CA LYS A 381 15.10 13.40 -6.72
C LYS A 381 15.79 13.32 -8.09
N LYS A 382 16.01 12.10 -8.59
CA LYS A 382 16.70 11.82 -9.87
C LYS A 382 15.69 11.46 -10.95
N ALA A 383 15.75 12.15 -12.09
CA ALA A 383 14.98 11.82 -13.29
C ALA A 383 15.87 11.16 -14.36
N LYS A 384 15.31 10.22 -15.12
CA LYS A 384 15.88 9.75 -16.39
C LYS A 384 14.76 9.63 -17.41
N SER A 385 14.86 10.34 -18.53
CA SER A 385 13.78 10.41 -19.52
C SER A 385 14.28 10.66 -20.94
N THR A 386 13.50 10.19 -21.91
CA THR A 386 13.74 10.37 -23.34
C THR A 386 12.46 10.94 -23.98
N ARG A 387 12.61 11.83 -24.98
CA ARG A 387 11.49 12.24 -25.83
C ARG A 387 11.42 11.32 -27.05
N ILE A 388 10.25 10.73 -27.26
CA ILE A 388 9.94 9.86 -28.38
C ILE A 388 9.40 10.73 -29.52
N THR A 389 9.91 10.56 -30.73
CA THR A 389 9.36 11.19 -31.95
C THR A 389 8.28 10.30 -32.56
N ALA A 390 7.15 10.89 -32.93
CA ALA A 390 5.99 10.20 -33.49
C ALA A 390 6.26 9.61 -34.90
N PRO A 391 6.12 8.27 -35.07
CA PRO A 391 6.07 7.63 -36.38
C PRO A 391 4.83 8.07 -37.19
N ASP A 392 4.95 8.04 -38.51
CA ASP A 392 3.90 8.46 -39.46
C ASP A 392 3.16 7.23 -40.04
N ASP A 393 2.61 6.39 -39.17
CA ASP A 393 1.91 5.15 -39.60
C ASP A 393 0.68 4.76 -38.77
N GLU A 394 0.42 5.45 -37.65
CA GLU A 394 -0.68 5.15 -36.72
C GLU A 394 -0.67 3.73 -36.13
N LYS A 395 0.52 3.16 -35.89
CA LYS A 395 0.69 1.85 -35.24
C LYS A 395 1.32 1.97 -33.86
N TYR A 396 1.26 0.87 -33.10
CA TYR A 396 2.01 0.71 -31.85
C TYR A 396 3.48 0.37 -32.15
N HIS A 397 4.39 1.14 -31.56
CA HIS A 397 5.83 0.94 -31.67
C HIS A 397 6.48 0.80 -30.30
N TRP A 398 7.49 -0.08 -30.20
CA TRP A 398 8.31 -0.22 -29.02
C TRP A 398 9.47 0.76 -29.02
N PHE A 399 9.56 1.59 -27.99
CA PHE A 399 10.64 2.54 -27.79
C PHE A 399 11.45 2.16 -26.55
N LYS A 400 12.77 1.99 -26.71
CA LYS A 400 13.72 1.93 -25.59
C LYS A 400 13.89 3.34 -25.03
N ILE A 401 13.53 3.53 -23.76
CA ILE A 401 13.46 4.86 -23.15
C ILE A 401 14.77 5.19 -22.43
N VAL A 402 15.08 4.49 -21.34
CA VAL A 402 16.29 4.72 -20.54
C VAL A 402 16.78 3.45 -19.85
N ARG A 403 18.09 3.38 -19.62
CA ARG A 403 18.67 2.49 -18.61
C ARG A 403 18.70 3.18 -17.25
N PHE A 404 18.09 2.59 -16.23
CA PHE A 404 18.04 3.16 -14.89
C PHE A 404 18.24 2.08 -13.82
N SER A 405 18.91 2.45 -12.73
CA SER A 405 18.83 1.70 -11.46
C SER A 405 17.56 2.17 -10.75
N MET A 406 16.69 1.23 -10.40
CA MET A 406 15.46 1.52 -9.67
C MET A 406 15.78 1.80 -8.20
N GLY A 407 15.25 2.89 -7.68
CA GLY A 407 15.28 3.21 -6.25
C GLY A 407 13.98 2.83 -5.53
N PRO A 408 13.98 2.84 -4.19
CA PRO A 408 12.83 2.48 -3.35
C PRO A 408 11.61 3.40 -3.52
N SER A 409 11.76 4.55 -4.17
CA SER A 409 10.69 5.52 -4.42
C SER A 409 10.57 5.91 -5.90
N THR A 410 10.99 5.02 -6.81
CA THR A 410 10.94 5.27 -8.25
C THR A 410 9.53 5.12 -8.80
N ILE A 411 9.11 6.10 -9.61
CA ILE A 411 7.91 6.07 -10.43
C ILE A 411 8.28 6.14 -11.91
N PHE A 412 7.50 5.48 -12.75
CA PHE A 412 7.52 5.64 -14.21
C PHE A 412 6.49 6.69 -14.61
N PHE A 413 6.82 7.48 -15.64
CA PHE A 413 5.88 8.34 -16.33
C PHE A 413 5.95 8.14 -17.85
N ALA A 414 4.80 8.31 -18.49
CA ALA A 414 4.66 8.41 -19.94
C ALA A 414 3.70 9.55 -20.29
N LEU A 415 3.66 9.87 -21.58
CA LEU A 415 2.76 10.89 -22.13
C LEU A 415 2.92 12.27 -21.44
N ASP A 416 4.16 12.72 -21.23
CA ASP A 416 4.47 13.95 -20.48
C ASP A 416 3.69 14.06 -19.15
N TRP A 417 3.74 12.99 -18.34
CA TRP A 417 3.09 12.80 -17.02
C TRP A 417 1.58 12.50 -17.02
N HIS A 418 0.94 12.36 -18.18
CA HIS A 418 -0.48 11.94 -18.24
C HIS A 418 -0.71 10.43 -18.01
N ALA A 419 0.38 9.65 -17.95
CA ALA A 419 0.41 8.22 -17.66
C ALA A 419 1.53 7.89 -16.66
N GLY A 420 1.36 6.91 -15.77
CA GLY A 420 2.47 6.46 -14.91
C GLY A 420 2.20 5.23 -14.04
N PHE A 421 3.28 4.68 -13.47
CA PHE A 421 3.28 3.55 -12.54
C PHE A 421 4.12 3.87 -11.30
N ASN A 422 3.76 3.32 -10.14
CA ASN A 422 4.67 3.22 -9.01
C ASN A 422 5.52 1.94 -9.17
N LEU A 423 6.85 2.07 -9.15
CA LEU A 423 7.76 0.94 -9.32
C LEU A 423 8.32 0.38 -7.99
N LYS A 424 8.01 0.98 -6.83
CA LYS A 424 8.44 0.50 -5.49
C LYS A 424 8.18 -1.00 -5.28
N GLY A 425 7.12 -1.55 -5.86
CA GLY A 425 6.79 -2.97 -5.79
C GLY A 425 7.79 -3.94 -6.48
N PHE A 426 8.70 -3.43 -7.32
CA PHE A 426 9.73 -4.21 -8.00
C PHE A 426 11.11 -4.09 -7.33
N PHE A 427 11.39 -2.96 -6.66
CA PHE A 427 12.67 -2.66 -6.01
C PHE A 427 13.13 -3.75 -5.03
N ILE A 428 14.43 -4.05 -5.06
CA ILE A 428 15.11 -5.08 -4.27
C ILE A 428 16.20 -4.40 -3.42
N VAL A 429 16.09 -4.50 -2.09
CA VAL A 429 17.18 -4.10 -1.18
C VAL A 429 18.38 -5.01 -1.47
N SER A 430 19.54 -4.40 -1.74
CA SER A 430 20.72 -5.06 -2.30
C SER A 430 22.01 -4.61 -1.60
N ASP A 431 21.95 -4.53 -0.28
CA ASP A 431 23.09 -4.14 0.55
C ASP A 431 24.28 -5.09 0.35
N GLY A 432 25.48 -4.51 0.18
CA GLY A 432 26.72 -5.24 -0.08
C GLY A 432 26.87 -5.80 -1.50
N VAL A 433 25.91 -5.59 -2.40
CA VAL A 433 26.03 -5.96 -3.81
C VAL A 433 26.85 -4.90 -4.55
N LYS A 434 27.78 -5.32 -5.42
CA LYS A 434 28.60 -4.39 -6.22
C LYS A 434 27.75 -3.71 -7.30
N ALA A 435 28.16 -2.52 -7.75
CA ALA A 435 27.39 -1.75 -8.74
C ALA A 435 27.21 -2.48 -10.09
N GLU A 436 28.12 -3.38 -10.44
CA GLU A 436 28.06 -4.21 -11.66
C GLU A 436 27.07 -5.37 -11.54
N GLU A 437 26.61 -5.68 -10.32
CA GLU A 437 25.66 -6.74 -10.00
C GLU A 437 24.31 -6.19 -9.49
N ASP A 438 24.04 -4.88 -9.66
CA ASP A 438 22.80 -4.22 -9.21
C ASP A 438 21.54 -4.93 -9.74
N PRO A 439 20.76 -5.60 -8.87
CA PRO A 439 19.57 -6.34 -9.28
C PRO A 439 18.40 -5.41 -9.66
N ASN A 440 18.55 -4.10 -9.44
CA ASN A 440 17.59 -3.06 -9.79
C ASN A 440 17.92 -2.35 -11.11
N LEU A 441 18.95 -2.79 -11.84
CA LEU A 441 19.33 -2.19 -13.12
C LEU A 441 18.45 -2.71 -14.27
N TYR A 442 17.61 -1.82 -14.81
CA TYR A 442 16.65 -2.13 -15.88
C TYR A 442 16.82 -1.24 -17.11
N ASP A 443 16.60 -1.83 -18.28
CA ASP A 443 16.21 -1.12 -19.49
C ASP A 443 14.68 -0.97 -19.52
N LEU A 444 14.19 0.27 -19.57
CA LEU A 444 12.78 0.61 -19.69
C LEU A 444 12.37 0.69 -21.18
N TRP A 445 11.30 -0.01 -21.54
CA TRP A 445 10.66 0.08 -22.86
C TRP A 445 9.18 0.44 -22.75
N VAL A 446 8.63 1.12 -23.75
CA VAL A 446 7.20 1.50 -23.82
C VAL A 446 6.62 1.22 -25.20
N SER A 447 5.37 0.74 -25.25
CA SER A 447 4.57 0.59 -26.48
C SER A 447 3.62 1.78 -26.60
N ILE A 448 3.79 2.59 -27.66
CA ILE A 448 3.00 3.81 -27.89
C ILE A 448 2.55 3.90 -29.35
N LYS A 449 1.31 4.35 -29.56
CA LYS A 449 0.74 4.74 -30.86
C LYS A 449 0.41 6.24 -30.88
N PHE A 450 0.70 6.89 -32.00
CA PHE A 450 0.31 8.28 -32.29
C PHE A 450 -0.73 8.25 -33.40
N GLN A 451 -1.86 8.97 -33.25
CA GLN A 451 -3.01 8.86 -34.14
C GLN A 451 -3.55 10.23 -34.55
N GLY A 452 -4.04 10.35 -35.78
CA GLY A 452 -4.77 11.51 -36.29
C GLY A 452 -3.92 12.49 -37.11
N PRO A 453 -4.55 13.53 -37.69
CA PRO A 453 -3.93 14.45 -38.64
C PRO A 453 -2.74 15.25 -38.10
N ALA A 454 -2.54 15.34 -36.78
CA ALA A 454 -1.35 15.95 -36.19
C ALA A 454 -0.07 15.10 -36.37
N TYR A 455 -0.23 13.80 -36.60
CA TYR A 455 0.87 12.83 -36.70
C TYR A 455 1.01 12.24 -38.10
N ARG A 456 -0.13 11.90 -38.72
CA ARG A 456 -0.20 11.28 -40.04
C ARG A 456 -1.02 12.10 -41.03
N LYS A 457 -0.40 12.50 -42.14
CA LYS A 457 -1.05 13.27 -43.20
C LYS A 457 -2.18 12.45 -43.83
N GLY A 458 -3.36 13.04 -43.92
CA GLY A 458 -4.56 12.38 -44.48
C GLY A 458 -5.26 11.39 -43.53
N SER A 459 -4.86 11.30 -42.26
CA SER A 459 -5.64 10.53 -41.28
C SER A 459 -7.01 11.17 -41.03
N THR A 460 -8.06 10.36 -41.10
CA THR A 460 -9.44 10.71 -40.74
C THR A 460 -9.77 10.43 -39.26
N LYS A 461 -8.83 9.82 -38.51
CA LYS A 461 -9.02 9.49 -37.10
C LYS A 461 -8.83 10.74 -36.23
N ALA A 462 -9.49 10.79 -35.07
CA ALA A 462 -9.28 11.85 -34.09
C ALA A 462 -7.85 11.82 -33.52
N ASN A 463 -7.28 13.00 -33.25
CA ASN A 463 -5.96 13.14 -32.67
C ASN A 463 -5.86 12.50 -31.27
N GLY A 464 -4.85 11.67 -31.05
CA GLY A 464 -4.62 11.01 -29.77
C GLY A 464 -3.22 10.39 -29.67
N ILE A 465 -2.71 10.28 -28.45
CA ILE A 465 -1.49 9.52 -28.15
C ILE A 465 -1.87 8.41 -27.18
N PHE A 466 -1.57 7.16 -27.54
CA PHE A 466 -2.00 5.98 -26.84
C PHE A 466 -0.80 5.28 -26.23
N PHE A 467 -0.79 5.14 -24.91
CA PHE A 467 0.15 4.30 -24.18
C PHE A 467 -0.51 2.94 -23.92
N GLU A 468 0.06 1.88 -24.49
CA GLU A 468 -0.48 0.52 -24.35
C GLU A 468 0.04 -0.15 -23.08
N ARG A 469 1.37 -0.28 -22.98
CA ARG A 469 2.06 -1.03 -21.92
C ARG A 469 3.56 -0.69 -21.90
N ALA A 470 4.23 -1.01 -20.80
CA ALA A 470 5.68 -0.89 -20.66
C ALA A 470 6.33 -2.22 -20.25
N MET A 471 7.66 -2.31 -20.42
CA MET A 471 8.48 -3.43 -19.98
C MET A 471 9.67 -2.93 -19.18
N LEU A 472 9.97 -3.63 -18.08
CA LEU A 472 11.28 -3.57 -17.42
C LEU A 472 12.06 -4.83 -17.82
N VAL A 473 13.19 -4.63 -18.48
CA VAL A 473 14.11 -5.70 -18.90
C VAL A 473 15.33 -5.64 -17.99
N PRO A 474 15.59 -6.66 -17.15
CA PRO A 474 16.76 -6.66 -16.27
C PRO A 474 18.05 -6.69 -17.09
N VAL A 475 19.03 -5.88 -16.69
CA VAL A 475 20.33 -5.78 -17.38
C VAL A 475 21.29 -6.88 -16.92
N SER A 476 21.21 -7.29 -15.64
CA SER A 476 21.95 -8.42 -15.08
C SER A 476 21.04 -9.65 -14.97
N ALA A 477 21.30 -10.68 -15.78
CA ALA A 477 20.53 -11.94 -15.76
C ALA A 477 20.84 -12.86 -14.56
N LYS A 478 21.74 -12.46 -13.64
CA LYS A 478 22.19 -13.24 -12.47
C LYS A 478 21.17 -13.34 -11.31
N LEU A 479 19.90 -13.00 -11.51
CA LEU A 479 18.84 -13.26 -10.52
C LEU A 479 18.31 -14.70 -10.62
N GLY A 480 19.24 -15.66 -10.49
CA GLY A 480 18.97 -17.06 -10.25
C GLY A 480 19.65 -17.47 -8.93
N ASN A 481 18.89 -18.14 -8.05
CA ASN A 481 19.33 -18.69 -6.77
C ASN A 481 19.71 -17.67 -5.68
N ARG A 482 18.69 -17.04 -5.07
CA ARG A 482 18.61 -16.82 -3.62
C ARG A 482 17.20 -17.13 -3.15
#